data_AF-A0A932TP24-F1
#
_entry.id   AF-A0A932TP24-F1
#
_cell.length_a   1.000
_cell.length_b   1.000
_cell.length_c   1.000
_cell.angle_alpha   90.00
_cell.angle_beta   90.00
_cell.angle_gamma   90.00
#
_symmetry.space_group_name_H-M   'P 1'
#
loop_
_entity.id
_entity.type
_entity.pdbx_description
1 polymer ?
#
loop_
_entity_poly.entity_id
_entity_poly.type
_entity_poly.pdbx_seq_one_letter_code
_entity_poly.pdbx_strand_id
1 'polypeptide(L)'
;MGESPQAVRAWVREKLIREAGENGPPATMAAAAEHILRPLSAHLARLVGDAGFEALLARAVALARREVPALCADPGGGQEGLVQCLREMEGEHVCGSATAVVTALVDLLASFVGVDLATSLLREAWPDLPEMGDGAERAGDT
;
A
#
# COMPACT_ATOMS: atom_id res chain seq x y z
N MET A 1 5.61 8.29 19.37
CA MET A 1 4.51 8.84 18.54
C MET A 1 5.10 9.20 17.18
N GLY A 2 4.94 8.34 16.16
CA GLY A 2 5.39 8.63 14.78
C GLY A 2 6.16 7.52 14.04
N GLU A 3 6.44 6.38 14.66
CA GLU A 3 7.26 5.32 14.04
C GLU A 3 6.44 4.39 13.14
N SER A 4 5.18 4.13 13.46
CA SER A 4 4.39 3.09 12.79
C SER A 4 4.04 3.36 11.31
N PRO A 5 3.56 4.56 10.92
CA PRO A 5 3.26 4.84 9.51
C PRO A 5 4.54 4.92 8.66
N GLN A 6 5.64 5.37 9.28
CA GLN A 6 6.94 5.44 8.61
C GLN A 6 7.58 4.07 8.42
N ALA A 7 7.40 3.15 9.37
CA ALA A 7 7.91 1.78 9.27
C ALA A 7 7.25 1.02 8.11
N VAL A 8 5.92 1.09 7.99
CA VAL A 8 5.19 0.50 6.85
C VAL A 8 5.65 1.12 5.54
N ARG A 9 5.75 2.46 5.47
CA ARG A 9 6.21 3.15 4.25
C ARG A 9 7.63 2.74 3.86
N ALA A 10 8.55 2.64 4.83
CA ALA A 10 9.92 2.19 4.60
C ALA A 10 9.96 0.73 4.11
N TRP A 11 9.17 -0.16 4.71
CA TRP A 11 9.06 -1.54 4.29
C TRP A 11 8.51 -1.68 2.86
N VAL A 12 7.45 -0.93 2.53
CA VAL A 12 6.88 -0.91 1.17
C VAL A 12 7.94 -0.44 0.17
N ARG A 13 8.63 0.66 0.47
CA ARG A 13 9.69 1.20 -0.37
C ARG A 13 10.83 0.19 -0.56
N GLU A 14 11.28 -0.46 0.52
CA GLU A 14 12.33 -1.48 0.44
C GLU A 14 11.90 -2.68 -0.39
N LYS A 15 10.68 -3.19 -0.20
CA LYS A 15 10.09 -4.27 -1.02
C LYS A 15 10.09 -3.90 -2.49
N LEU A 16 9.59 -2.71 -2.84
CA LEU A 16 9.57 -2.20 -4.20
C LEU A 16 10.98 -2.13 -4.81
N ILE A 17 11.95 -1.58 -4.08
CA ILE A 17 13.35 -1.48 -4.52
C ILE A 17 13.99 -2.86 -4.68
N ARG A 18 13.69 -3.81 -3.77
CA ARG A 18 14.22 -5.18 -3.85
C ARG A 18 13.73 -5.91 -5.08
N GLU A 19 12.47 -5.73 -5.45
CA GLU A 19 11.88 -6.41 -6.61
C GLU A 19 12.17 -5.71 -7.93
N ALA A 20 12.18 -4.37 -7.96
CA ALA A 20 12.35 -3.60 -9.19
C ALA A 20 13.77 -3.08 -9.43
N GLY A 21 14.59 -2.98 -8.38
CA GLY A 21 15.82 -2.18 -8.36
C GLY A 21 15.54 -0.70 -8.11
N GLU A 22 16.47 0.01 -7.47
CA GLU A 22 16.31 1.43 -7.09
C GLU A 22 15.99 2.35 -8.28
N ASN A 23 16.54 2.01 -9.45
CA ASN A 23 16.32 2.72 -10.73
C ASN A 23 15.76 1.76 -11.79
N GLY A 24 14.95 0.79 -11.37
CA GLY A 24 14.28 -0.13 -12.28
C GLY A 24 13.40 0.62 -13.28
N PRO A 25 13.20 0.08 -14.49
CA PRO A 25 12.27 0.68 -15.43
C PRO A 25 10.85 0.69 -14.84
N PRO A 26 9.98 1.65 -15.23
CA PRO A 26 8.59 1.76 -14.75
C PRO A 26 7.82 0.45 -14.79
N ALA A 27 8.07 -0.38 -15.81
CA ALA A 27 7.46 -1.70 -15.96
C ALA A 27 7.78 -2.66 -14.80
N THR A 28 9.02 -2.70 -14.32
CA THR A 28 9.41 -3.56 -13.20
C THR A 28 8.86 -3.03 -11.88
N MET A 29 8.81 -1.70 -11.72
CA MET A 29 8.22 -1.07 -10.54
C MET A 29 6.70 -1.31 -10.46
N ALA A 30 6.00 -1.21 -11.60
CA ALA A 30 4.58 -1.54 -11.69
C ALA A 30 4.32 -3.03 -11.41
N ALA A 31 5.19 -3.93 -11.88
CA ALA A 31 5.11 -5.36 -11.57
C ALA A 31 5.36 -5.64 -10.07
N ALA A 32 6.31 -4.94 -9.44
CA ALA A 32 6.53 -5.03 -8.00
C ALA A 32 5.31 -4.53 -7.21
N ALA A 33 4.72 -3.40 -7.62
CA ALA A 33 3.49 -2.89 -7.01
C ALA A 33 2.31 -3.86 -7.17
N GLU A 34 2.15 -4.48 -8.34
CA GLU A 34 1.17 -5.54 -8.57
C GLU A 34 1.41 -6.74 -7.64
N HIS A 35 2.66 -7.18 -7.49
CA HIS A 35 3.01 -8.31 -6.64
C HIS A 35 2.71 -8.02 -5.16
N ILE A 36 2.98 -6.79 -4.70
CA ILE A 36 2.63 -6.36 -3.34
C ILE A 36 1.11 -6.32 -3.16
N LEU A 37 0.36 -5.76 -4.11
CA LEU A 37 -1.10 -5.59 -4.00
C LEU A 37 -1.89 -6.90 -4.18
N ARG A 38 -1.40 -7.83 -4.99
CA ARG A 38 -2.08 -9.10 -5.32
C ARG A 38 -2.55 -9.92 -4.10
N PRO A 39 -1.72 -10.23 -3.09
CA PRO A 39 -2.17 -10.99 -1.92
C PRO A 39 -3.21 -10.22 -1.09
N LEU A 40 -3.06 -8.89 -1.02
CA LEU A 40 -3.99 -8.01 -0.31
C LEU A 40 -5.34 -7.93 -1.03
N SER A 41 -5.34 -7.78 -2.35
CA SER A 41 -6.53 -7.83 -3.19
C SER A 41 -7.29 -9.15 -2.98
N ALA A 42 -6.60 -10.29 -3.02
CA ALA A 42 -7.24 -11.59 -2.80
C ALA A 42 -7.85 -11.72 -1.39
N HIS A 43 -7.19 -11.17 -0.36
CA HIS A 43 -7.72 -11.21 1.00
C HIS A 43 -8.91 -10.26 1.17
N LEU A 44 -8.81 -9.03 0.70
CA LEU A 44 -9.85 -8.01 0.82
C LEU A 44 -11.06 -8.34 -0.05
N ALA A 45 -10.89 -8.92 -1.25
CA ALA A 45 -11.99 -9.35 -2.09
C ALA A 45 -12.87 -10.42 -1.39
N ARG A 46 -12.28 -11.29 -0.55
CA ARG A 46 -13.07 -12.23 0.27
C ARG A 46 -13.88 -11.55 1.39
N LEU A 47 -13.42 -10.40 1.88
CA LEU A 47 -14.04 -9.69 3.01
C LEU A 47 -15.09 -8.68 2.55
N VAL A 48 -14.79 -7.90 1.51
CA VAL A 48 -15.60 -6.77 1.04
C VAL A 48 -16.05 -6.91 -0.43
N GLY A 49 -15.65 -7.98 -1.12
CA GLY A 49 -15.88 -8.16 -2.56
C GLY A 49 -14.90 -7.35 -3.42
N ASP A 50 -14.82 -7.70 -4.71
CA ASP A 50 -13.98 -6.98 -5.69
C ASP A 50 -14.32 -5.49 -5.77
N ALA A 51 -15.62 -5.15 -5.84
CA ALA A 51 -16.07 -3.75 -5.88
C ALA A 51 -15.68 -2.97 -4.61
N GLY A 52 -15.65 -3.63 -3.45
CA GLY A 52 -15.20 -3.03 -2.19
C GLY A 52 -13.70 -2.74 -2.20
N PHE A 53 -12.91 -3.67 -2.72
CA PHE A 53 -11.48 -3.48 -2.90
C PHE A 53 -11.18 -2.36 -3.91
N GLU A 54 -11.87 -2.32 -5.04
CA GLU A 54 -11.71 -1.24 -6.04
C GLU A 54 -12.03 0.14 -5.45
N ALA A 55 -13.09 0.26 -4.66
CA ALA A 55 -13.45 1.52 -4.00
C ALA A 55 -12.38 1.95 -2.97
N LEU A 56 -11.82 1.00 -2.22
CA LEU A 56 -10.71 1.27 -1.30
C LEU A 56 -9.45 1.72 -2.04
N LEU A 57 -9.13 1.05 -3.15
CA LEU A 57 -7.97 1.40 -3.97
C LEU A 57 -8.12 2.78 -4.61
N ALA A 58 -9.30 3.11 -5.14
CA ALA A 58 -9.58 4.43 -5.70
C ALA A 58 -9.42 5.53 -4.64
N ARG A 59 -9.88 5.26 -3.40
CA ARG A 59 -9.70 6.20 -2.28
C ARG A 59 -8.23 6.32 -1.86
N ALA A 60 -7.48 5.22 -1.84
CA ALA A 60 -6.05 5.22 -1.54
C ALA A 60 -5.28 6.05 -2.58
N VAL A 61 -5.60 5.90 -3.86
CA VAL A 61 -5.02 6.69 -4.95
C VAL A 61 -5.36 8.17 -4.77
N ALA A 62 -6.62 8.52 -4.48
CA ALA A 62 -7.01 9.90 -4.22
C ALA A 62 -6.23 10.55 -3.06
N LEU A 63 -5.91 9.78 -2.01
CA LEU A 63 -5.06 10.23 -0.90
C LEU A 63 -3.59 10.38 -1.32
N ALA A 64 -3.02 9.35 -1.97
CA ALA A 64 -1.65 9.35 -2.45
C ALA A 64 -1.36 10.49 -3.43
N ARG A 65 -2.34 10.89 -4.24
CA ARG A 65 -2.23 12.05 -5.13
C ARG A 65 -2.02 13.37 -4.42
N ARG A 66 -2.46 13.50 -3.16
CA ARG A 66 -2.19 14.69 -2.35
C ARG A 66 -0.71 14.81 -2.01
N GLU A 67 0.00 13.69 -1.95
CA GLU A 67 1.44 13.64 -1.73
C GLU A 67 2.23 13.64 -3.04
N VAL A 68 1.72 12.96 -4.07
CA VAL A 68 2.37 12.82 -5.36
C VAL A 68 1.40 13.24 -6.48
N PRO A 69 1.40 14.53 -6.87
CA PRO A 69 0.47 15.06 -7.87
C PRO A 69 0.59 14.41 -9.26
N ALA A 70 1.75 13.80 -9.54
CA ALA A 70 2.04 13.08 -10.78
C ALA A 70 1.30 11.74 -10.91
N LEU A 71 0.70 11.24 -9.83
CA LEU A 71 -0.09 10.01 -9.85
C LEU A 71 -1.43 10.23 -10.58
N CYS A 72 -1.83 9.25 -11.39
CA CYS A 72 -3.05 9.30 -12.20
C CYS A 72 -4.30 9.57 -11.34
N ALA A 73 -5.18 10.42 -11.84
CA ALA A 73 -6.39 10.87 -11.15
C ALA A 73 -7.42 9.78 -10.93
N ASP A 74 -7.56 8.90 -11.91
CA ASP A 74 -8.50 7.79 -11.90
C ASP A 74 -7.84 6.64 -12.66
N PRO A 75 -7.31 5.62 -11.96
CA PRO A 75 -6.64 4.52 -12.64
C PRO A 75 -7.59 3.70 -13.52
N GLY A 76 -8.90 3.70 -13.23
CA GLY A 76 -9.93 2.95 -13.95
C GLY A 76 -9.74 1.42 -13.90
N GLY A 77 -10.73 0.66 -13.44
CA GLY A 77 -10.61 -0.80 -13.43
C GLY A 77 -9.65 -1.34 -12.35
N GLY A 78 -9.69 -0.75 -11.15
CA GLY A 78 -9.06 -1.33 -9.97
C GLY A 78 -7.54 -1.47 -10.05
N GLN A 79 -7.04 -2.66 -9.73
CA GLN A 79 -5.61 -2.95 -9.64
C GLN A 79 -4.93 -2.84 -11.01
N GLU A 80 -5.52 -3.39 -12.08
CA GLU A 80 -4.97 -3.30 -13.43
C GLU A 80 -4.79 -1.85 -13.87
N GLY A 81 -5.77 -0.98 -13.59
CA GLY A 81 -5.68 0.45 -13.88
C GLY A 81 -4.49 1.12 -13.21
N LEU A 82 -4.28 0.82 -11.92
CA LEU A 82 -3.15 1.36 -11.17
C LEU A 82 -1.81 0.88 -11.73
N VAL A 83 -1.70 -0.42 -12.03
CA VAL A 83 -0.48 -1.00 -12.61
C VAL A 83 -0.17 -0.34 -13.95
N GLN A 84 -1.19 -0.14 -14.80
CA GLN A 84 -1.01 0.53 -16.07
C GLN A 84 -0.55 1.98 -15.89
N CYS A 85 -1.19 2.71 -14.98
CA CYS A 85 -0.76 4.07 -14.65
C CYS A 85 0.71 4.12 -14.22
N LEU A 86 1.14 3.23 -13.32
CA LEU A 86 2.53 3.15 -12.87
C LEU A 86 3.51 2.81 -14.01
N ARG A 87 3.10 2.01 -15.01
CA ARG A 87 3.94 1.71 -16.18
C ARG A 87 4.16 2.92 -17.08
N GLU A 88 3.16 3.80 -17.18
CA GLU A 88 3.20 4.99 -18.04
C GLU A 88 3.91 6.18 -17.38
N MET A 89 4.18 6.11 -16.08
CA MET A 89 4.89 7.14 -15.33
C MET A 89 6.40 7.15 -15.62
N GLU A 90 7.01 8.33 -15.47
CA GLU A 90 8.47 8.49 -15.52
C GLU A 90 9.15 7.83 -14.32
N GLY A 91 10.28 7.17 -14.57
CA GLY A 91 10.99 6.29 -13.63
C GLY A 91 11.22 6.87 -12.23
N GLU A 92 11.57 8.15 -12.13
CA GLU A 92 11.86 8.82 -10.86
C GLU A 92 10.64 8.92 -9.94
N HIS A 93 9.44 9.05 -10.51
CA HIS A 93 8.20 9.22 -9.74
C HIS A 93 7.48 7.91 -9.42
N VAL A 94 7.80 6.80 -10.13
CA VAL A 94 7.05 5.54 -9.99
C VAL A 94 7.20 4.93 -8.60
N CYS A 95 8.42 4.91 -8.06
CA CYS A 95 8.67 4.35 -6.72
C CYS A 95 7.93 5.13 -5.63
N GLY A 96 7.99 6.46 -5.67
CA GLY A 96 7.29 7.33 -4.73
C GLY A 96 5.77 7.19 -4.83
N SER A 97 5.25 7.08 -6.06
CA SER A 97 3.81 6.92 -6.33
C SER A 97 3.29 5.56 -5.85
N ALA A 98 3.97 4.47 -6.20
CA ALA A 98 3.62 3.13 -5.74
C ALA A 98 3.68 3.03 -4.22
N THR A 99 4.73 3.58 -3.60
CA THR A 99 4.87 3.62 -2.14
C THR A 99 3.70 4.38 -1.51
N ALA A 100 3.39 5.58 -2.00
CA ALA A 100 2.31 6.41 -1.46
C ALA A 100 0.93 5.72 -1.56
N VAL A 101 0.64 5.05 -2.68
CA VAL A 101 -0.64 4.33 -2.85
C VAL A 101 -0.78 3.17 -1.89
N VAL A 102 0.25 2.32 -1.78
CA VAL A 102 0.21 1.15 -0.88
C VAL A 102 0.14 1.61 0.57
N THR A 103 0.90 2.63 0.97
CA THR A 103 0.83 3.20 2.32
C THR A 103 -0.56 3.78 2.61
N ALA A 104 -1.13 4.57 1.70
CA ALA A 104 -2.47 5.13 1.88
C ALA A 104 -3.56 4.06 1.98
N LEU A 105 -3.41 2.92 1.28
CA LEU A 105 -4.32 1.79 1.40
C LEU A 105 -4.23 1.14 2.79
N VAL A 106 -3.02 0.96 3.30
CA VAL A 106 -2.78 0.43 4.66
C VAL A 106 -3.36 1.35 5.72
N ASP A 107 -3.12 2.66 5.62
CA ASP A 107 -3.68 3.66 6.54
C ASP A 107 -5.21 3.68 6.51
N LEU A 108 -5.82 3.54 5.32
CA LEU A 108 -7.27 3.42 5.19
C LEU A 108 -7.79 2.17 5.91
N LEU A 109 -7.14 1.01 5.74
CA LEU A 109 -7.54 -0.22 6.43
C LEU A 109 -7.46 -0.02 7.95
N ALA A 110 -6.34 0.50 8.45
CA ALA A 110 -6.17 0.82 9.87
C ALA A 110 -7.24 1.79 10.39
N SER A 111 -7.62 2.79 9.59
CA SER A 111 -8.67 3.76 9.95
C SER A 111 -10.08 3.16 9.92
N PHE A 112 -10.36 2.14 9.11
CA PHE A 112 -11.70 1.55 8.99
C PHE A 112 -11.94 0.45 10.02
N VAL A 113 -10.97 -0.44 10.22
CA VAL A 113 -11.13 -1.64 11.06
C VAL A 113 -10.35 -1.59 12.37
N GLY A 114 -9.53 -0.57 12.57
CA GLY A 114 -8.60 -0.44 13.70
C GLY A 114 -7.20 -0.98 13.38
N VAL A 115 -6.18 -0.48 14.07
CA VAL A 115 -4.76 -0.79 13.84
C VAL A 115 -4.46 -2.28 14.08
N ASP A 116 -4.97 -2.86 15.16
CA ASP A 116 -4.78 -4.29 15.47
C ASP A 116 -5.33 -5.21 14.39
N LEU A 117 -6.59 -4.99 14.00
CA LEU A 117 -7.23 -5.82 12.99
C LEU A 117 -6.60 -5.62 11.61
N ALA A 118 -6.26 -4.38 11.25
CA ALA A 118 -5.51 -4.12 10.03
C ALA A 118 -4.14 -4.80 10.05
N THR A 119 -3.42 -4.81 11.18
CA THR A 119 -2.12 -5.50 11.30
C THR A 119 -2.28 -7.00 11.13
N SER A 120 -3.30 -7.60 11.75
CA SER A 120 -3.58 -9.02 11.57
C SER A 120 -3.87 -9.35 10.10
N LEU A 121 -4.79 -8.60 9.48
CA LEU A 121 -5.19 -8.81 8.08
C LEU A 121 -4.03 -8.63 7.10
N LEU A 122 -3.22 -7.60 7.32
CA LEU A 122 -2.07 -7.35 6.45
C LEU A 122 -0.97 -8.40 6.67
N ARG A 123 -0.80 -8.96 7.87
CA ARG A 123 0.14 -10.06 8.10
C ARG A 123 -0.27 -11.37 7.43
N GLU A 124 -1.58 -11.61 7.26
CA GLU A 124 -2.06 -12.74 6.45
C GLU A 124 -1.64 -12.60 4.97
N ALA A 125 -1.60 -11.37 4.45
CA ALA A 125 -1.14 -11.09 3.08
C ALA A 125 0.39 -10.92 2.98
N TRP A 126 1.03 -10.35 4.00
CA TRP A 126 2.43 -9.95 4.08
C TRP A 126 3.03 -10.34 5.44
N PRO A 127 3.54 -11.57 5.59
CA PRO A 127 4.00 -12.08 6.88
C PRO A 127 5.19 -11.30 7.47
N ASP A 128 6.01 -10.68 6.62
CA ASP A 128 7.16 -9.84 7.02
C ASP A 128 6.79 -8.37 7.29
N LEU A 129 5.50 -8.00 7.35
CA LEU A 129 5.12 -6.61 7.61
C LEU A 129 5.55 -6.19 9.04
N PRO A 130 6.20 -5.02 9.19
CA PRO A 130 6.51 -4.48 10.51
C PRO A 130 5.24 -4.17 11.30
N GLU A 131 5.38 -4.08 12.62
CA GLU A 131 4.25 -3.72 13.48
C GLU A 131 3.79 -2.30 13.21
N MET A 132 2.50 -2.15 12.92
CA MET A 132 1.86 -0.84 12.76
C MET A 132 1.50 -0.19 14.10
N GLY A 133 1.85 -0.86 15.21
CA GLY A 133 1.80 -0.43 16.60
C GLY A 133 0.77 0.62 16.98
N ASP A 134 -0.22 0.22 17.79
CA ASP A 134 -0.81 1.13 18.77
C ASP A 134 0.16 1.27 19.95
N GLY A 135 0.43 2.52 20.35
CA GLY A 135 1.37 2.86 21.43
C GLY A 135 0.77 2.74 22.84
N ALA A 136 -0.29 1.97 23.03
CA ALA A 136 -0.79 1.53 24.32
C ALA A 136 -0.79 0.00 24.27
N GLU A 137 -0.13 -0.79 25.12
CA GLU A 137 -0.17 -0.81 26.57
C GLU A 137 1.05 -1.59 27.10
N ARG A 138 1.96 -0.95 27.85
CA ARG A 138 2.79 -1.61 28.89
C ARG A 138 2.91 -0.72 30.14
N ALA A 139 1.78 -0.16 30.56
CA ALA A 139 1.62 0.38 31.90
C ALA A 139 0.72 -0.57 32.68
N GLY A 140 1.30 -1.59 33.31
CA GLY A 140 0.59 -2.50 34.20
C GLY A 140 1.29 -3.84 34.37
N ASP A 141 1.75 -4.09 35.60
CA ASP A 141 2.30 -5.35 36.14
C ASP A 141 3.77 -5.64 35.76
N THR A 142 4.75 -5.57 36.66
CA THR A 142 4.80 -5.96 38.08
C THR A 142 5.74 -5.05 38.88
#